data_AF-Q7AQ19-F1
#
_entry.id   AF-Q7AQ19-F1
#
_cell.length_a   1.000
_cell.length_b   1.000
_cell.length_c   1.000
_cell.angle_alpha   90.00
_cell.angle_beta   90.00
_cell.angle_gamma   90.00
#
_symmetry.space_group_name_H-M   'P 1'
#
loop_
_entity.id
_entity.type
_entity.pdbx_description
1 polymer ?
#
loop_
_entity_poly.entity_id
_entity_poly.type
_entity_poly.pdbx_seq_one_letter_code
_entity_poly.pdbx_strand_id
1 'polypeptide(L)' 'MLKKVEIEVDDDLVQEVIRRYGLLGRREAVHLALKALLGEPGVGGLSEQDPEYDEFSNPDAWRTRRSSDTG' A
#
# COMPACT_ATOMS: atom_id res chain seq x y z
N MET A 1 -9.32 8.60 -21.72
CA MET A 1 -8.82 9.84 -22.36
C MET A 1 -8.46 10.84 -21.28
N LEU A 2 -7.23 11.35 -21.26
CA LEU A 2 -6.81 12.39 -20.29
C LEU A 2 -7.19 13.77 -20.85
N LYS A 3 -7.85 14.60 -20.05
CA LYS A 3 -8.11 16.01 -20.36
C LYS A 3 -7.33 16.89 -19.40
N LYS A 4 -6.80 18.02 -19.90
CA LYS A 4 -6.19 19.05 -19.06
C LYS A 4 -7.32 19.87 -18.41
N VAL A 5 -7.29 19.98 -17.09
CA VAL A 5 -8.21 20.81 -16.30
C VAL A 5 -7.34 21.68 -15.40
N GLU A 6 -7.67 22.97 -15.31
CA GLU A 6 -7.00 23.92 -14.42
C GLU A 6 -7.91 24.15 -13.21
N ILE A 7 -7.38 23.89 -12.02
CA ILE A 7 -8.06 24.05 -10.73
C ILE A 7 -7.08 24.68 -9.74
N GLU A 8 -7.60 25.49 -8.83
CA GLU A 8 -6.84 25.97 -7.67
C GLU A 8 -7.03 24.99 -6.51
N VAL A 9 -5.91 24.57 -5.92
CA VAL A 9 -5.88 23.63 -4.79
C VAL A 9 -4.87 24.15 -3.79
N ASP A 10 -5.17 23.96 -2.50
CA ASP A 10 -4.23 24.22 -1.41
C ASP A 10 -2.94 23.42 -1.60
N ASP A 11 -1.80 24.12 -1.71
CA ASP A 11 -0.50 23.49 -1.96
C ASP A 11 -0.05 22.63 -0.78
N ASP A 12 -0.31 23.05 0.46
CA ASP A 12 0.08 22.29 1.66
C ASP A 12 -0.66 20.95 1.71
N LEU A 13 -1.93 20.94 1.32
CA LEU A 13 -2.71 19.70 1.20
C LEU A 13 -2.13 18.77 0.13
N VAL A 14 -1.72 19.32 -1.03
CA VAL A 14 -1.12 18.53 -2.11
C VAL A 14 0.21 17.94 -1.67
N GLN A 15 1.07 18.73 -1.00
CA GLN A 15 2.35 18.25 -0.48
C GLN A 15 2.17 17.15 0.56
N GLU A 16 1.19 17.29 1.46
CA GLU A 16 0.94 16.26 2.47
C GLU A 16 0.45 14.95 1.85
N VAL A 17 -0.40 14.99 0.80
CA VAL A 17 -0.79 13.79 0.06
C VAL A 17 0.42 13.18 -0.66
N ILE A 18 1.25 13.99 -1.31
CA ILE A 18 2.48 13.51 -1.95
C ILE A 18 3.36 12.80 -0.95
N ARG A 19 3.59 13.41 0.22
CA ARG A 19 4.45 12.86 1.27
C ARG A 19 3.85 11.59 1.89
N ARG A 20 2.56 11.61 2.22
CA ARG A 20 1.87 10.49 2.89
C ARG A 20 1.77 9.24 2.03
N TYR A 21 1.62 9.41 0.71
CA TYR A 21 1.47 8.31 -0.24
C TYR A 21 2.71 8.08 -1.12
N GLY A 22 3.82 8.80 -0.86
CA GLY A 22 5.08 8.62 -1.59
C GLY A 22 4.99 8.92 -3.09
N LEU A 23 4.17 9.91 -3.47
CA LEU A 23 3.88 10.20 -4.88
C LEU A 23 4.98 11.01 -5.54
N LEU A 24 5.07 10.96 -6.87
CA LEU A 24 6.11 11.67 -7.62
C LEU A 24 5.70 13.10 -8.00
N GLY A 25 4.43 13.47 -7.80
CA GLY A 25 4.02 14.85 -8.00
C GLY A 25 2.53 15.16 -7.86
N ARG A 26 2.23 16.44 -8.03
CA ARG A 26 0.92 17.07 -7.80
C ARG A 26 -0.21 16.45 -8.61
N ARG A 27 0.04 16.15 -9.89
CA ARG A 27 -0.96 15.53 -10.76
C ARG A 27 -1.39 14.16 -10.25
N GLU A 28 -0.44 13.39 -9.76
CA GLU A 28 -0.68 12.05 -9.25
C GLU A 28 -1.45 12.10 -7.93
N ALA A 29 -1.10 13.04 -7.04
CA ALA A 29 -1.84 13.32 -5.81
C ALA A 29 -3.31 13.64 -6.07
N VAL A 30 -3.60 14.55 -7.01
CA VAL A 30 -4.99 14.90 -7.38
C VAL A 30 -5.71 13.70 -7.99
N HIS A 31 -5.05 12.94 -8.88
CA HIS A 31 -5.68 11.78 -9.50
C HIS A 31 -6.00 10.68 -8.48
N LEU A 32 -5.10 10.43 -7.54
CA LEU A 32 -5.27 9.48 -6.44
C LEU A 32 -6.39 9.90 -5.49
N ALA A 33 -6.45 11.19 -5.13
CA ALA A 33 -7.53 11.72 -4.31
C ALA A 33 -8.90 11.55 -5.00
N LEU A 34 -8.99 11.83 -6.29
CA LEU A 34 -10.23 11.64 -7.07
C LEU A 34 -10.63 10.16 -7.14
N LYS A 35 -9.68 9.23 -7.35
CA LYS A 35 -9.96 7.79 -7.32
C LYS A 35 -10.43 7.31 -5.95
N ALA A 36 -9.80 7.79 -4.88
CA ALA A 36 -10.20 7.45 -3.51
C ALA A 36 -11.62 7.92 -3.20
N LEU A 37 -12.01 9.13 -3.66
CA LEU A 37 -13.38 9.64 -3.52
C LEU A 37 -14.41 8.82 -4.30
N LEU A 38 -14.02 8.25 -5.44
CA LEU A 38 -14.87 7.36 -6.24
C LEU A 38 -14.95 5.93 -5.67
N GLY A 39 -14.23 5.63 -4.59
CA GLY A 39 -14.20 4.30 -3.99
C GLY A 39 -13.55 3.24 -4.88
N GLU A 40 -12.75 3.64 -5.87
CA GLU A 40 -12.04 2.68 -6.72
C GLU A 40 -10.91 2.06 -5.87
N PRO A 41 -10.92 0.74 -5.61
CA PRO A 41 -10.09 0.09 -4.59
C PRO A 41 -8.66 -0.14 -5.10
N GLY A 42 -7.97 0.93 -5.51
CA GLY A 42 -6.60 0.88 -6.00
C GLY A 42 -5.56 1.48 -5.05
N VAL A 43 -5.97 2.24 -4.03
CA VAL A 43 -5.02 3.00 -3.19
C VAL A 43 -5.41 3.04 -1.69
N GLY A 44 -6.22 2.09 -1.25
CA GLY A 44 -6.74 2.07 0.14
C GLY A 44 -6.80 0.70 0.80
N GLY A 45 -6.35 -0.36 0.11
CA GLY A 45 -6.22 -1.70 0.68
C GLY A 45 -4.97 -1.85 1.54
N LEU A 46 -4.76 -0.94 2.51
CA LEU A 46 -3.99 -1.26 3.72
C LEU A 46 -4.88 -2.00 4.74
N SER A 47 -5.94 -2.68 4.26
CA SER A 47 -6.50 -3.81 4.95
C SER A 47 -5.42 -4.88 5.00
N GLU A 48 -4.62 -4.86 6.07
CA GLU A 48 -4.11 -6.06 6.72
C GLU A 48 -3.79 -7.17 5.72
N GLN A 49 -2.91 -6.87 4.75
CA GLN A 49 -2.22 -7.92 4.02
C GLN A 49 -1.34 -8.56 5.09
N ASP A 50 -1.93 -9.56 5.74
CA ASP A 50 -1.24 -10.67 6.40
C ASP A 50 0.11 -10.79 5.70
N PRO A 51 1.23 -10.43 6.35
CA PRO A 51 2.52 -10.52 5.70
C PRO A 51 2.63 -11.95 5.22
N GLU A 52 2.60 -12.14 3.90
CA GLU A 52 2.59 -13.43 3.23
C GLU A 52 3.53 -14.34 4.00
N TYR A 53 2.99 -15.38 4.65
CA TYR A 53 3.73 -16.18 5.61
C TYR A 53 4.92 -16.81 4.89
N ASP A 54 6.06 -16.13 4.97
CA ASP A 54 7.29 -16.57 4.37
C ASP A 54 7.86 -17.67 5.25
N GLU A 55 7.84 -18.89 4.73
CA GLU A 55 8.35 -20.09 5.39
C GLU A 55 9.81 -19.91 5.87
N PHE A 56 10.56 -18.98 5.26
CA PHE A 56 11.93 -18.65 5.64
C PHE A 56 12.05 -17.67 6.82
N SER A 57 10.99 -16.95 7.16
CA SER A 57 10.98 -16.00 8.28
C SER A 57 10.74 -16.66 9.64
N ASN A 58 10.31 -17.93 9.67
CA ASN A 58 10.18 -18.69 10.90
C ASN A 58 11.42 -19.58 11.11
N PRO A 59 12.35 -19.25 12.03
CA PRO A 59 13.60 -20.01 12.23
C PRO A 59 13.37 -21.45 12.72
N ASP A 60 12.16 -21.77 13.20
CA ASP A 60 11.75 -23.13 13.51
C ASP A 60 11.50 -24.01 12.25
N ALA A 61 11.34 -23.44 11.05
CA ALA A 61 11.23 -24.21 9.80
C ALA A 61 12.51 -25.01 9.49
N TRP A 62 13.66 -24.57 10.01
CA TRP A 62 14.93 -25.28 9.90
C TRP A 62 15.16 -26.29 11.03
N ARG A 63 14.32 -26.25 12.07
CA ARG A 63 14.35 -27.28 13.11
C ARG A 63 13.62 -28.50 12.58
N THR A 64 14.39 -29.35 11.91
CA THR A 64 14.01 -30.74 11.63
C THR A 64 13.32 -31.30 12.87
N ARG A 65 11.98 -31.45 12.81
CA ARG A 65 11.20 -32.16 13.82
C ARG A 65 11.61 -33.63 13.78
N ARG A 66 12.78 -33.92 14.33
CA ARG A 66 13.10 -35.24 14.85
C ARG A 66 12.48 -35.30 16.24
N SER A 67 11.14 -35.28 16.26
CA SER A 67 10.38 -36.00 17.26
C SER A 67 10.88 -37.45 17.18
N SER A 68 11.60 -38.01 18.15
CA SER A 68 11.18 -38.29 19.52
C SER A 68 9.71 -38.67 19.55
N ASP A 69 9.47 -39.97 19.73
CA ASP A 69 8.18 -40.63 19.99
C ASP A 69 7.59 -41.42 18.80
N THR A 70 8.06 -42.67 18.66
CA THR A 70 7.15 -43.81 18.44
C THR A 70 7.88 -45.10 18.85
N GLY A 71 7.43 -45.70 19.97
CA GLY A 71 7.56 -47.14 20.28
C GLY A 71 8.88 -47.62 20.85
#